data_AF-A0A8S2RXS6-F1
#
_entry.id   AF-A0A8S2RXS6-F1
#
_cell.length_a   1.000
_cell.length_b   1.000
_cell.length_c   1.000
_cell.angle_alpha   90.00
_cell.angle_beta   90.00
_cell.angle_gamma   90.00
#
_symmetry.space_group_name_H-M   'P 1'
#
loop_
_entity.id
_entity.type
_entity.pdbx_description
1 polymer ?
#
loop_
_entity_poly.entity_id
_entity_poly.type
_entity_poly.pdbx_seq_one_letter_code
_entity_poly.pdbx_strand_id
1 'polypeptide(L)' 'IEAFDWKHGVFLASQLKSESTAAAEFTGKQIMHDPFAMRPFVGYNFGHYIQHWLDFEKDPNNKLPKIFHVNWFRLDENNK' A
#
# COMPACT_ATOMS: atom_id res chain seq x y z
N ILE A 1 -1.79 5.17 -11.17
CA ILE A 1 -0.39 5.29 -11.64
C ILE A 1 0.26 3.90 -11.69
N GLU A 2 1.14 3.66 -12.65
CA GLU A 2 2.01 2.49 -12.71
C GLU A 2 3.34 2.82 -12.04
N ALA A 3 3.92 1.87 -11.31
CA ALA A 3 5.25 2.04 -10.72
C ALA A 3 6.36 1.92 -11.79
N PHE A 4 7.40 2.76 -11.70
CA PHE A 4 8.55 2.70 -12.60
C PHE A 4 9.34 1.38 -12.53
N ASP A 5 9.45 0.81 -11.33
CA ASP A 5 10.13 -0.44 -11.05
C ASP A 5 9.58 -1.08 -9.77
N TRP A 6 10.16 -2.23 -9.39
CA TRP A 6 9.76 -2.97 -8.20
C TRP A 6 9.94 -2.17 -6.91
N LYS A 7 11.10 -1.52 -6.72
CA LYS A 7 11.38 -0.71 -5.52
C LYS A 7 10.40 0.44 -5.38
N HIS A 8 10.10 1.12 -6.48
CA HIS A 8 9.12 2.19 -6.50
C HIS A 8 7.71 1.64 -6.19
N GLY A 9 7.35 0.45 -6.69
CA GLY A 9 6.07 -0.18 -6.35
C GLY A 9 5.95 -0.56 -4.86
N VAL A 10 7.01 -1.14 -4.28
CA VAL A 10 7.09 -1.42 -2.83
C VAL A 10 6.99 -0.12 -2.02
N PHE A 11 7.65 0.95 -2.47
CA PHE A 11 7.54 2.26 -1.85
C PHE A 11 6.11 2.81 -1.90
N LEU A 12 5.45 2.78 -3.06
CA LEU A 12 4.06 3.23 -3.21
C LEU A 12 3.12 2.48 -2.27
N ALA A 13 3.27 1.16 -2.17
CA ALA A 13 2.49 0.35 -1.24
C ALA A 13 2.81 0.66 0.24
N SER A 14 4.06 0.96 0.59
CA SER A 14 4.46 1.35 1.95
C SER A 14 3.92 2.72 2.39
N GLN A 15 3.59 3.59 1.44
CA GLN A 15 3.06 4.93 1.70
C GLN A 15 1.53 4.99 1.58
N LEU A 16 0.87 3.86 1.33
CA LEU A 16 -0.57 3.81 1.13
C LEU A 16 -1.32 4.45 2.32
N LYS A 17 -2.24 5.35 1.98
CA LYS A 17 -3.20 5.92 2.91
C LYS A 17 -4.61 5.66 2.41
N SER A 18 -5.50 5.35 3.34
CA SER A 18 -6.93 5.20 3.07
C SER A 18 -7.74 5.95 4.12
N GLU A 19 -8.94 6.38 3.74
CA GLU A 19 -9.96 6.80 4.70
C GLU A 19 -10.33 5.61 5.59
N SER A 20 -10.54 5.87 6.89
CA SER A 20 -10.99 4.88 7.85
C SER A 20 -12.35 4.32 7.46
N THR A 21 -12.44 2.99 7.43
CA THR A 21 -13.69 2.28 7.14
C THR A 21 -14.29 1.71 8.42
N ALA A 22 -15.58 1.41 8.40
CA ALA A 22 -16.28 0.79 9.51
C ALA A 22 -15.86 -0.66 9.81
N ALA A 23 -14.93 -1.23 9.04
CA ALA A 23 -14.44 -2.59 9.24
C ALA A 23 -13.55 -2.73 10.50
N ALA A 24 -13.05 -1.63 11.05
CA ALA A 24 -12.29 -1.59 12.29
C ALA A 24 -12.92 -0.57 13.27
N GLU A 25 -12.46 -0.54 14.51
CA GLU A 25 -12.98 0.35 15.57
C GLU A 25 -12.70 1.85 15.34
N PHE A 26 -12.06 2.21 14.22
CA PHE A 26 -11.77 3.60 13.88
C PHE A 26 -13.04 4.33 13.44
N THR A 27 -13.41 5.36 14.19
CA THR A 27 -14.61 6.16 13.94
C THR A 27 -14.30 7.43 13.14
N GLY A 28 -15.17 7.73 12.17
CA GLY A 28 -15.10 8.94 11.35
C GLY A 28 -14.41 8.74 9.99
N LYS A 29 -14.18 9.87 9.30
CA LYS A 29 -13.57 9.97 7.97
C LYS A 29 -12.11 10.45 8.08
N GLN A 30 -11.26 9.67 8.75
CA GLN A 30 -9.86 10.05 8.96
C GLN A 30 -8.98 9.34 7.93
N ILE A 31 -8.07 10.09 7.30
CA ILE A 31 -7.05 9.51 6.42
C ILE A 31 -5.95 8.89 7.29
N MET A 32 -5.76 7.60 7.16
CA MET A 32 -4.80 6.82 7.93
C MET A 32 -3.77 6.18 7.02
N HIS A 33 -2.53 6.07 7.50
CA HIS A 33 -1.55 5.17 6.88
C HIS A 33 -2.03 3.72 7.03
N ASP A 34 -2.06 3.00 5.92
CA ASP A 34 -2.37 1.58 5.87
C ASP A 34 -1.47 0.89 4.83
N PRO A 35 -0.17 0.77 5.12
CA PRO A 35 0.78 0.26 4.15
C PRO A 35 0.41 -1.16 3.72
N PHE A 36 0.42 -1.40 2.41
CA PHE A 36 0.01 -2.68 1.80
C PHE A 36 -1.41 -3.14 2.16
N ALA A 37 -2.27 -2.28 2.73
CA ALA A 37 -3.53 -2.67 3.38
C ALA A 37 -3.33 -3.71 4.52
N MET A 38 -2.15 -3.71 5.14
CA MET A 38 -1.70 -4.72 6.08
C MET A 38 -1.48 -4.18 7.49
N ARG A 39 -1.79 -2.91 7.77
CA ARG A 39 -1.56 -2.29 9.09
C ARG A 39 -2.09 -3.11 10.27
N PRO A 40 -3.32 -3.65 10.26
CA PRO A 40 -3.82 -4.44 11.39
C PRO A 40 -3.42 -5.93 11.32
N PHE A 41 -2.67 -6.35 10.30
CA PHE A 41 -2.45 -7.77 9.99
C PHE A 41 -0.98 -8.20 9.97
N VAL A 42 -0.02 -7.27 10.04
CA VAL A 42 1.41 -7.63 10.01
C VAL A 42 1.80 -8.35 11.30
N GLY A 43 2.23 -9.61 11.17
CA GLY A 43 2.59 -10.48 12.30
C GLY A 43 4.02 -10.36 12.83
N TYR A 44 4.84 -9.45 12.29
CA TYR A 44 6.23 -9.23 12.70
C TYR A 44 6.65 -7.78 12.44
N ASN A 45 7.93 -7.44 12.63
CA ASN A 45 8.42 -6.08 12.41
C ASN A 45 8.14 -5.61 10.97
N PHE A 46 7.49 -4.46 10.85
CA PHE A 46 7.06 -3.93 9.56
C PHE A 46 8.23 -3.53 8.63
N GLY A 47 9.37 -3.11 9.18
CA GLY A 47 10.59 -2.86 8.39
C GLY A 47 11.13 -4.14 7.75
N HIS A 48 11.11 -5.26 8.48
CA HIS A 48 11.44 -6.56 7.90
C HIS A 48 10.41 -7.00 6.84
N TYR A 49 9.14 -6.64 7.01
CA TYR A 49 8.10 -6.91 6.02
C TYR A 49 8.37 -6.17 4.70
N ILE A 50 8.73 -4.89 4.77
CA ILE A 50 9.15 -4.14 3.58
C ILE A 50 10.40 -4.77 2.97
N GLN A 51 11.41 -5.11 3.78
CA GLN A 51 12.65 -5.72 3.27
C GLN A 51 12.37 -7.05 2.57
N HIS A 52 11.47 -7.87 3.11
CA HIS A 52 11.04 -9.12 2.50
C HIS A 52 10.48 -8.91 1.09
N TRP A 53 9.63 -7.88 0.89
CA TRP A 53 9.14 -7.52 -0.44
C TRP A 53 10.26 -7.03 -1.37
N LEU A 54 11.20 -6.22 -0.88
CA LEU A 54 12.34 -5.77 -1.68
C LEU A 54 13.21 -6.95 -2.13
N ASP A 55 13.38 -7.96 -1.29
CA ASP A 55 14.24 -9.11 -1.57
C ASP A 55 13.77 -9.98 -2.75
N PHE A 56 12.50 -9.88 -3.18
CA PHE A 56 12.02 -10.58 -4.37
C PHE A 56 12.79 -10.19 -5.64
N GLU A 57 13.31 -8.97 -5.75
CA GLU A 57 14.08 -8.55 -6.92
C GLU A 57 15.48 -9.16 -7.00
N LYS A 58 15.97 -9.75 -5.90
CA LYS A 58 17.32 -10.32 -5.82
C LYS A 58 17.42 -11.66 -6.54
N ASP A 59 16.31 -12.39 -6.69
CA ASP A 59 16.27 -13.63 -7.45
C ASP A 59 16.00 -13.32 -8.93
N PRO A 60 16.95 -13.56 -9.84
CA PRO A 60 16.79 -13.28 -11.26
C PRO A 60 15.73 -14.16 -11.94
N ASN A 61 15.31 -15.26 -11.31
CA ASN A 61 14.25 -16.12 -11.84
C ASN A 61 12.85 -15.57 -11.54
N ASN A 62 12.72 -14.59 -10.63
CA ASN A 62 11.44 -14.00 -10.31
C ASN A 62 10.94 -13.11 -11.45
N LYS A 63 9.77 -13.45 -11.99
CA LYS A 63 9.04 -12.60 -12.93
C LYS A 63 8.20 -11.61 -12.13
N LEU A 64 8.81 -10.49 -11.76
CA LEU A 64 8.15 -9.48 -10.94
C LEU A 64 6.95 -8.86 -11.69
N PRO A 65 5.77 -8.80 -11.06
CA PRO A 65 4.60 -8.18 -11.68
C PRO A 65 4.74 -6.67 -11.70
N LYS A 66 4.06 -6.03 -12.66
CA LYS A 66 3.84 -4.58 -12.64
C LYS A 66 2.96 -4.20 -11.47
N ILE A 67 3.30 -3.11 -10.79
CA ILE A 67 2.56 -2.59 -9.64
C ILE A 67 1.80 -1.33 -10.04
N PHE A 68 0.55 -1.24 -9.64
CA PHE A 68 -0.32 -0.10 -9.90
C PHE A 68 -0.93 0.43 -8.61
N HIS A 69 -1.02 1.75 -8.50
CA HIS A 69 -1.73 2.44 -7.43
C HIS A 69 -2.93 3.18 -8.03
N VAL A 70 -4.12 2.92 -7.52
CA VAL A 70 -5.38 3.46 -8.04
C VAL A 70 -6.12 4.22 -6.94
N ASN A 71 -6.87 5.25 -7.35
CA ASN A 71 -7.77 5.97 -6.45
C ASN A 71 -9.14 6.07 -7.11
N TRP A 72 -10.06 5.20 -6.66
CA TRP A 72 -11.45 5.18 -7.11
C TRP A 72 -12.35 6.16 -6.36
N PHE A 73 -11.86 6.72 -5.25
CA PHE A 73 -12.62 7.54 -4.32
C PHE A 73 -12.28 9.03 -4.45
N ARG A 74 -11.74 9.44 -5.60
CA ARG A 74 -11.44 10.84 -5.86
C ARG A 74 -12.76 11.58 -6.07
N LEU A 75 -13.02 12.55 -5.20
CA LEU A 75 -14.19 13.42 -5.29
C LEU A 75 -13.90 14.68 -6.11
N ASP A 76 -14.94 15.24 -6.70
CA ASP A 76 -14.96 16.58 -7.31
C ASP A 76 -15.11 17.70 -6.26
N GLU A 77 -15.18 18.96 -6.71
CA GLU A 77 -15.33 20.13 -5.84
C GLU A 77 -16.65 20.14 -5.05
N ASN A 78 -17.65 19.37 -5.49
CA ASN A 78 -18.95 19.22 -4.84
C ASN A 78 -19.00 18.00 -3.91
N ASN A 79 -17.87 17.34 -3.66
CA ASN A 79 -17.76 16.10 -2.90
C ASN A 79 -18.52 14.92 -3.51
N LYS A 80 -18.61 14.87 -4.85
CA LYS A 80 -19.18 13.75 -5.60
C LYS A 80 -18.13 12.91 -6.31
#